data_AF-A0AAW1A852-F1
#
_entry.id   AF-A0AAW1A852-F1
#
_cell.length_a   1.000
_cell.length_b   1.000
_cell.length_c   1.000
_cell.angle_alpha   90.00
_cell.angle_beta   90.00
_cell.angle_gamma   90.00
#
_symmetry.space_group_name_H-M   'P 1'
#
loop_
_entity.id
_entity.type
_entity.pdbx_description
1 polymer ?
#
loop_
_entity_poly.entity_id
_entity_poly.type
_entity_poly.pdbx_seq_one_letter_code
_entity_poly.pdbx_strand_id
1 'polypeptide(L)'
;MGKPFYVFTRGKRILDFREIEEEREQKDVIQGVIPREDLIKKLKELKRSKADEIENEAWRLMPDEIGEQFVKLINKVWRGEGLPEEWRMGVIQPIFKKGQKKEVRNYHEVILLNTAYKIYASILNDKLMKKLERKLSEEQLEFRKGRRCNMYNELCSQ
;
A
#
# COMPACT_ATOMS: atom_id res chain seq x y z
N MET A 1 -6.73 -1.00 42.51
CA MET A 1 -6.92 0.31 41.86
C MET A 1 -5.55 0.95 41.64
N GLY A 2 -4.91 0.66 40.51
CA GLY A 2 -3.61 1.25 40.16
C GLY A 2 -3.82 2.62 39.53
N LYS A 3 -3.16 3.66 40.06
CA LYS A 3 -3.21 5.01 39.49
C LYS A 3 -2.50 5.03 38.13
N PRO A 4 -3.02 5.74 37.11
CA PRO A 4 -2.29 5.90 35.85
C PRO A 4 -1.05 6.77 36.11
N PHE A 5 0.11 6.26 35.69
CA PHE A 5 1.32 7.06 35.61
C PHE A 5 1.12 8.09 34.48
N TYR A 6 1.44 9.35 34.73
CA TYR A 6 1.53 10.39 33.69
C TYR A 6 2.97 10.90 33.70
N VAL A 7 3.70 10.75 32.60
CA VAL A 7 5.06 11.30 32.47
C VAL A 7 4.94 12.71 31.88
N PHE A 8 5.28 13.72 32.68
CA PHE A 8 5.23 15.12 32.30
C PHE A 8 6.47 15.51 31.49
N THR A 9 6.29 15.99 30.25
CA THR A 9 7.30 16.83 29.58
C THR A 9 6.61 18.04 28.95
N ARG A 10 7.22 19.23 29.09
CA ARG A 10 6.66 20.51 28.63
C ARG A 10 6.45 20.50 27.12
N GLY A 11 5.21 20.63 26.67
CA GLY A 11 4.87 21.15 25.33
C GLY A 11 4.55 20.14 24.22
N LYS A 12 4.40 18.84 24.50
CA LYS A 12 3.80 17.87 23.55
C LYS A 12 2.58 17.21 24.21
N ARG A 13 1.53 16.92 23.43
CA ARG A 13 0.34 16.18 23.91
C ARG A 13 0.80 14.94 24.68
N ILE A 14 0.21 14.71 25.85
CA ILE A 14 0.38 13.47 26.60
C ILE A 14 -0.29 12.38 25.77
N LEU A 15 0.50 11.50 25.18
CA LEU A 15 -0.01 10.27 24.56
C LEU A 15 -0.33 9.30 25.70
N ASP A 16 -1.51 8.66 25.67
CA ASP A 16 -1.87 7.59 26.59
C ASP A 16 -0.79 6.48 26.50
N PHE A 17 -0.50 5.79 27.60
CA PHE A 17 0.41 4.63 27.59
C PHE A 17 0.00 3.59 26.53
N ARG A 18 -1.30 3.44 26.28
CA ARG A 18 -1.83 2.61 25.19
C ARG A 18 -1.48 3.14 23.80
N GLU A 19 -1.57 4.45 23.60
CA GLU A 19 -1.17 5.10 22.33
C GLU A 19 0.35 5.00 22.12
N ILE A 20 1.15 5.07 23.18
CA ILE A 20 2.61 4.87 23.12
C ILE A 20 2.95 3.41 22.78
N GLU A 21 2.25 2.44 23.37
CA GLU A 21 2.41 1.02 23.05
C GLU A 21 1.95 0.72 21.62
N GLU A 22 0.84 1.29 21.15
CA GLU A 22 0.39 1.17 19.76
C GLU A 22 1.36 1.81 18.77
N GLU A 23 1.90 2.99 19.05
CA GLU A 23 2.95 3.62 18.23
C GLU A 23 4.25 2.79 18.21
N ARG A 24 4.62 2.15 19.33
CA ARG A 24 5.78 1.25 19.41
C ARG A 24 5.55 -0.04 18.63
N GLU A 25 4.40 -0.67 18.80
CA GLU A 25 4.00 -1.85 18.01
C GLU A 25 3.97 -1.52 16.51
N GLN A 26 3.48 -0.32 16.15
CA GLN A 26 3.41 0.17 14.77
C GLN A 26 4.79 0.45 14.18
N LYS A 27 5.72 1.03 14.96
CA LYS A 27 7.12 1.20 14.55
C LYS A 27 7.84 -0.14 14.36
N ASP A 28 7.57 -1.14 15.20
CA ASP A 28 8.09 -2.50 15.05
C ASP A 28 7.49 -3.26 13.85
N VAL A 29 6.45 -2.73 13.18
CA VAL A 29 5.92 -3.31 11.91
C VAL A 29 6.83 -3.07 10.73
N ILE A 30 7.54 -1.94 10.73
CA ILE A 30 8.30 -1.46 9.58
C ILE A 30 9.80 -1.73 9.78
N GLN A 31 10.24 -2.14 10.97
CA GLN A 31 11.64 -2.47 11.20
C GLN A 31 12.11 -3.66 10.35
N GLY A 32 13.35 -3.56 9.84
CA GLY A 32 14.02 -4.59 9.05
C GLY A 32 14.32 -4.17 7.61
N VAL A 33 14.90 -5.12 6.86
CA VAL A 33 15.22 -4.98 5.44
C VAL A 33 14.16 -5.74 4.65
N ILE A 34 13.79 -5.26 3.46
CA ILE A 34 13.01 -6.04 2.50
C ILE A 34 13.95 -7.03 1.81
N PRO A 35 13.74 -8.36 1.96
CA PRO A 35 14.53 -9.35 1.26
C PRO A 35 14.40 -9.21 -0.26
N ARG A 36 15.47 -9.54 -0.99
CA ARG A 36 15.49 -9.50 -2.45
C ARG A 36 14.40 -10.41 -3.04
N GLU A 37 14.20 -11.57 -2.41
CA GLU A 37 13.28 -12.61 -2.84
C GLU A 37 11.82 -12.10 -2.85
N ASP A 38 11.45 -11.32 -1.83
CA ASP A 38 10.13 -10.71 -1.73
C ASP A 38 9.91 -9.70 -2.86
N LEU A 39 10.93 -8.90 -3.18
CA LEU A 39 10.88 -7.93 -4.27
C LEU A 39 10.73 -8.61 -5.65
N ILE A 40 11.53 -9.64 -5.89
CA ILE A 40 11.52 -10.42 -7.15
C ILE A 40 10.18 -11.14 -7.31
N LYS A 41 9.65 -11.69 -6.23
CA LYS A 41 8.33 -12.31 -6.26
C LYS A 41 7.27 -11.30 -6.69
N LYS A 42 7.30 -10.09 -6.15
CA LYS A 42 6.38 -9.02 -6.54
C LYS A 42 6.53 -8.59 -8.00
N LEU A 43 7.76 -8.50 -8.49
CA LEU A 43 8.03 -8.21 -9.90
C LEU A 43 7.40 -9.28 -10.83
N LYS A 44 7.45 -10.55 -10.44
CA LYS A 44 6.84 -11.65 -11.21
C LYS A 44 5.30 -11.67 -11.15
N GLU A 45 4.72 -11.15 -10.08
CA GLU A 45 3.26 -11.04 -9.89
C GLU A 45 2.63 -9.86 -10.66
N LEU A 46 3.44 -8.97 -11.24
CA LEU A 46 2.95 -7.85 -12.04
C LEU A 46 2.15 -8.36 -13.25
N LYS A 47 0.87 -8.00 -13.30
CA LYS A 47 0.02 -8.24 -14.48
C LYS A 47 0.53 -7.41 -15.65
N ARG A 48 0.42 -7.90 -16.89
CA ARG A 48 0.73 -7.11 -18.08
C ARG A 48 -0.12 -5.83 -18.08
N SER A 49 0.54 -4.69 -17.95
CA SER A 49 -0.05 -3.37 -17.92
C SER A 49 1.04 -2.35 -18.25
N LYS A 50 0.62 -1.21 -18.76
CA LYS A 50 1.45 -0.03 -18.99
C LYS A 50 0.92 1.05 -18.05
N ALA A 51 1.54 1.17 -16.89
CA ALA A 51 1.13 2.13 -15.86
C ALA A 51 1.91 3.43 -15.92
N ASP A 52 3.22 3.36 -16.14
CA ASP A 52 4.15 4.48 -16.01
C ASP A 52 5.04 4.61 -17.24
N GLU A 53 4.42 4.46 -18.43
CA GLU A 53 5.06 4.42 -19.75
C GLU A 53 6.04 3.26 -19.97
N ILE A 54 6.48 2.61 -18.90
CA ILE A 54 7.24 1.38 -18.86
C ILE A 54 6.26 0.21 -18.80
N GLU A 55 6.48 -0.79 -19.65
CA GLU A 55 5.71 -2.02 -19.60
C GLU A 55 6.16 -2.88 -18.41
N ASN A 56 5.21 -3.50 -17.71
CA ASN A 56 5.53 -4.44 -16.63
C ASN A 56 6.42 -5.62 -17.08
N GLU A 57 6.47 -5.90 -18.39
CA GLU A 57 7.40 -6.88 -18.96
C GLU A 57 8.87 -6.46 -18.82
N ALA A 58 9.18 -5.17 -18.97
CA ALA A 58 10.52 -4.65 -18.76
C ALA A 58 10.99 -4.85 -17.31
N TRP A 59 10.08 -4.67 -16.34
CA TRP A 59 10.33 -4.95 -14.93
C TRP A 59 10.59 -6.44 -14.65
N ARG A 60 9.92 -7.34 -15.38
CA ARG A 60 10.07 -8.79 -15.23
C ARG A 60 11.33 -9.33 -15.87
N LEU A 61 11.78 -8.72 -16.97
CA LEU A 61 12.97 -9.09 -17.74
C LEU A 61 14.20 -8.25 -17.38
N MET A 62 14.10 -7.46 -16.31
CA MET A 62 15.17 -6.59 -15.85
C MET A 62 16.43 -7.41 -15.51
N PRO A 63 17.62 -7.00 -16.00
CA PRO A 63 18.90 -7.62 -15.63
C PRO A 63 19.15 -7.62 -14.13
N ASP A 64 19.86 -8.64 -13.64
CA ASP A 64 20.14 -8.80 -12.21
C ASP A 64 20.87 -7.58 -11.63
N GLU A 65 21.79 -6.96 -12.38
CA GLU A 65 22.52 -5.78 -11.94
C GLU A 65 21.62 -4.59 -11.66
N ILE A 66 20.60 -4.37 -12.52
CA ILE A 66 19.60 -3.31 -12.33
C ILE A 66 18.66 -3.70 -11.18
N GLY A 67 18.31 -4.99 -11.08
CA GLY A 67 17.54 -5.53 -9.95
C GLY A 67 18.21 -5.26 -8.60
N GLU A 68 19.53 -5.40 -8.49
CA GLU A 68 20.27 -5.07 -7.28
C GLU A 68 20.18 -3.58 -6.91
N GLN A 69 20.28 -2.69 -7.91
CA GLN A 69 20.09 -1.25 -7.67
C GLN A 69 18.67 -0.94 -7.25
N PHE A 70 17.69 -1.63 -7.82
CA PHE A 70 16.29 -1.49 -7.46
C PHE A 70 16.00 -1.94 -6.02
N VAL A 71 16.57 -3.08 -5.59
CA VAL A 71 16.49 -3.56 -4.20
C VAL A 71 17.11 -2.55 -3.24
N LYS A 72 18.28 -1.99 -3.59
CA LYS A 72 18.94 -0.95 -2.78
C LYS A 72 18.06 0.30 -2.66
N LEU A 73 17.48 0.76 -3.77
CA LEU A 73 16.56 1.91 -3.80
C LEU A 73 15.37 1.69 -2.87
N ILE A 74 14.67 0.55 -3.03
CA ILE A 74 13.50 0.21 -2.20
C ILE A 74 13.86 0.18 -0.72
N ASN A 75 15.01 -0.39 -0.37
CA ASN A 75 15.46 -0.45 1.01
C ASN A 75 15.89 0.91 1.60
N LYS A 76 16.41 1.84 0.77
CA LYS A 76 16.63 3.23 1.21
C LYS A 76 15.31 3.91 1.56
N VAL A 77 14.31 3.78 0.69
CA VAL A 77 12.96 4.30 0.94
C VAL A 77 12.36 3.66 2.19
N TRP A 78 12.52 2.35 2.36
CA TRP A 78 12.03 1.61 3.52
C TRP A 78 12.63 2.09 4.84
N ARG A 79 13.91 2.49 4.85
CA ARG A 79 14.58 3.08 6.02
C ARG A 79 14.20 4.55 6.29
N GLY A 80 13.37 5.15 5.44
CA GLY A 80 12.96 6.55 5.59
C GLY A 80 13.95 7.56 5.02
N GLU A 81 14.85 7.15 4.12
CA GLU A 81 15.80 8.07 3.44
C GLU A 81 15.13 8.98 2.38
N GLY A 82 13.80 8.99 2.33
CA GLY A 82 13.00 9.80 1.41
C GLY A 82 12.47 9.02 0.21
N LEU A 83 11.33 9.49 -0.33
CA LEU A 83 10.73 8.96 -1.55
C LEU A 83 11.29 9.69 -2.78
N PRO A 84 11.62 8.98 -3.87
CA PRO A 84 11.92 9.58 -5.17
C PRO A 84 10.81 10.55 -5.61
N GLU A 85 11.17 11.61 -6.31
CA GLU A 85 10.22 12.62 -6.76
C GLU A 85 9.22 12.04 -7.77
N GLU A 86 9.70 11.13 -8.63
CA GLU A 86 8.92 10.44 -9.65
C GLU A 86 7.80 9.59 -9.02
N TRP A 87 7.98 9.12 -7.79
CA TRP A 87 6.95 8.33 -7.08
C TRP A 87 5.84 9.20 -6.50
N ARG A 88 6.05 10.52 -6.42
CA ARG A 88 5.06 11.49 -5.94
C ARG A 88 4.13 11.96 -7.05
N MET A 89 4.49 11.68 -8.30
CA MET A 89 3.73 12.04 -9.49
C MET A 89 2.91 10.86 -10.01
N GLY A 90 1.79 11.17 -10.66
CA GLY A 90 0.93 10.20 -11.33
C GLY A 90 0.24 10.84 -12.52
N VAL A 91 -0.05 10.03 -13.53
CA VAL A 91 -0.74 10.48 -14.75
C VAL A 91 -2.24 10.29 -14.57
N ILE A 92 -3.03 11.36 -14.73
CA ILE A 92 -4.49 11.28 -14.69
C ILE A 92 -5.01 10.84 -16.06
N GLN A 93 -5.69 9.70 -16.10
CA GLN A 93 -6.34 9.19 -17.30
C GLN A 93 -7.87 9.14 -17.09
N PRO A 94 -8.65 9.92 -17.85
CA PRO A 94 -10.11 9.89 -17.77
C PRO A 94 -10.66 8.61 -18.44
N ILE A 95 -11.48 7.87 -17.72
CA ILE A 95 -12.19 6.67 -18.20
C ILE A 95 -13.67 7.00 -18.31
N PHE A 96 -14.23 6.85 -19.50
CA PHE A 96 -15.66 7.07 -19.72
C PHE A 96 -16.50 6.04 -18.95
N LYS A 97 -17.48 6.50 -18.18
CA LYS A 97 -18.37 5.65 -17.38
C LYS A 97 -19.69 5.35 -18.09
N LYS A 98 -20.54 6.36 -18.31
CA LYS A 98 -21.85 6.26 -18.99
C LYS A 98 -22.41 7.64 -19.34
N GLY A 99 -23.35 7.72 -20.28
CA GLY A 99 -24.01 8.97 -20.68
C GLY A 99 -23.45 9.58 -21.98
N GLN A 100 -23.42 10.91 -22.08
CA GLN A 100 -22.90 11.61 -23.24
C GLN A 100 -21.38 11.84 -23.12
N LYS A 101 -20.60 11.43 -24.14
CA LYS A 101 -19.13 11.57 -24.16
C LYS A 101 -18.62 13.02 -24.15
N LYS A 102 -19.48 14.00 -24.45
CA LYS A 102 -19.09 15.42 -24.45
C LYS A 102 -19.14 16.06 -23.05
N GLU A 103 -19.73 15.39 -22.07
CA GLU A 103 -19.86 15.93 -20.72
C GLU A 103 -18.76 15.36 -19.80
N VAL A 104 -17.97 16.24 -19.18
CA VAL A 104 -16.85 15.86 -18.31
C VAL A 104 -17.30 14.99 -17.13
N ARG A 105 -18.47 15.26 -16.54
CA ARG A 105 -19.07 14.50 -15.43
C ARG A 105 -19.29 13.00 -15.72
N ASN A 106 -19.30 12.61 -17.00
CA ASN A 106 -19.51 11.23 -17.43
C ASN A 106 -18.20 10.43 -17.48
N TYR A 107 -17.07 11.04 -17.09
CA TYR A 107 -15.78 10.40 -16.94
C TYR A 107 -15.45 10.20 -15.47
N HIS A 108 -14.78 9.09 -15.18
CA HIS A 108 -14.12 8.85 -13.91
C HIS A 108 -12.62 8.96 -14.11
N GLU A 109 -11.95 9.70 -13.25
CA GLU A 109 -10.50 9.85 -13.29
C GLU A 109 -9.84 8.62 -12.68
N VAL A 110 -8.82 8.08 -13.36
CA VAL A 110 -7.94 7.06 -12.82
C VAL A 110 -6.52 7.60 -12.83
N ILE A 111 -5.83 7.47 -11.69
CA ILE A 111 -4.43 7.89 -11.57
C ILE A 111 -3.53 6.69 -11.82
N LEU A 112 -2.67 6.81 -12.83
CA LEU A 112 -1.61 5.85 -13.09
C LEU A 112 -0.37 6.25 -12.30
N LEU A 113 -0.03 5.44 -11.31
CA LEU A 113 1.15 5.61 -10.46
C LEU A 113 2.34 4.83 -11.01
N ASN A 114 3.54 5.31 -10.64
CA ASN A 114 4.82 4.66 -10.90
C ASN A 114 4.82 3.18 -10.45
N THR A 115 5.39 2.30 -11.28
CA THR A 115 5.39 0.85 -11.04
C THR A 115 6.26 0.47 -9.85
N ALA A 116 7.41 1.13 -9.66
CA ALA A 116 8.23 0.94 -8.48
C ALA A 116 7.51 1.33 -7.18
N TYR A 117 6.76 2.45 -7.21
CA TYR A 117 5.90 2.84 -6.09
C TYR A 117 4.84 1.76 -5.78
N LYS A 118 4.18 1.21 -6.81
CA LYS A 118 3.18 0.13 -6.62
C LYS A 118 3.79 -1.13 -6.01
N ILE A 119 5.00 -1.50 -6.42
CA ILE A 119 5.73 -2.64 -5.84
C ILE A 119 6.01 -2.37 -4.36
N TYR A 120 6.57 -1.20 -4.04
CA TYR A 120 6.82 -0.78 -2.65
C TYR A 120 5.53 -0.82 -1.80
N ALA A 121 4.46 -0.21 -2.29
CA ALA A 121 3.17 -0.16 -1.62
C ALA A 121 2.57 -1.56 -1.43
N SER A 122 2.74 -2.47 -2.39
CA SER A 122 2.27 -3.86 -2.25
C SER A 122 3.01 -4.60 -1.13
N ILE A 123 4.32 -4.42 -1.00
CA ILE A 123 5.12 -5.04 0.07
C ILE A 123 4.74 -4.47 1.42
N LEU A 124 4.58 -3.14 1.50
CA LEU A 124 4.10 -2.47 2.69
C LEU A 124 2.73 -3.01 3.11
N ASN A 125 1.80 -3.13 2.17
CA ASN A 125 0.47 -3.67 2.41
C ASN A 125 0.53 -5.12 2.93
N ASP A 126 1.34 -5.99 2.32
CA ASP A 126 1.47 -7.38 2.79
C ASP A 126 1.98 -7.45 4.23
N LYS A 127 2.92 -6.59 4.63
CA LYS A 127 3.43 -6.53 6.00
C LYS A 127 2.39 -5.97 6.97
N LEU A 128 1.67 -4.92 6.59
CA LEU A 128 0.61 -4.32 7.40
C LEU A 128 -0.54 -5.32 7.62
N MET A 129 -1.03 -5.94 6.55
CA MET A 129 -2.14 -6.88 6.61
C MET A 129 -1.83 -8.11 7.45
N LYS A 130 -0.59 -8.63 7.43
CA LYS A 130 -0.18 -9.74 8.31
C LYS A 130 -0.42 -9.47 9.81
N LYS A 131 -0.33 -8.21 10.25
CA LYS A 131 -0.57 -7.83 11.65
C LYS A 131 -1.99 -7.32 11.88
N LEU A 132 -2.54 -6.55 10.93
CA LEU A 132 -3.85 -5.92 11.06
C LEU A 132 -5.02 -6.91 10.88
N GLU A 133 -4.84 -8.02 10.17
CA GLU A 133 -5.95 -8.95 9.85
C GLU A 133 -6.73 -9.42 11.09
N ARG A 134 -6.06 -9.57 12.25
CA ARG A 134 -6.70 -9.94 13.52
C ARG A 134 -7.37 -8.78 14.26
N LYS A 135 -7.03 -7.53 13.91
CA LYS A 135 -7.56 -6.30 14.52
C LYS A 135 -8.71 -5.70 13.70
N LEU A 136 -8.89 -6.13 12.44
CA LEU A 136 -9.99 -5.67 11.57
C LEU A 136 -11.31 -6.34 11.97
N SER A 137 -12.41 -5.58 11.97
CA SER A 137 -13.74 -6.13 12.25
C SER A 137 -14.24 -7.01 11.09
N GLU A 138 -15.18 -7.92 11.39
CA GLU A 138 -15.72 -8.86 10.39
C GLU A 138 -16.59 -8.15 9.34
N GLU A 139 -17.16 -7.00 9.68
CA GLU A 139 -17.95 -6.15 8.78
C GLU A 139 -17.08 -5.49 7.70
N GLN A 140 -15.77 -5.33 7.95
CA GLN A 140 -14.84 -4.87 6.93
C GLN A 140 -14.57 -6.01 5.94
N LEU A 141 -15.28 -6.01 4.82
CA LEU A 141 -15.17 -7.02 3.76
C LEU A 141 -14.28 -6.58 2.60
N GLU A 142 -14.21 -5.28 2.34
CA GLU A 142 -13.42 -4.74 1.23
C GLU A 142 -11.92 -4.73 1.53
N PHE A 143 -11.10 -4.79 0.48
CA PHE A 143 -9.64 -4.74 0.56
C PHE A 143 -8.96 -5.85 1.41
N ARG A 144 -9.71 -6.88 1.79
CA ARG A 144 -9.20 -8.07 2.49
C ARG A 144 -9.16 -9.28 1.57
N LYS A 145 -8.11 -10.08 1.73
CA LYS A 145 -7.93 -11.29 0.91
C LYS A 145 -9.02 -12.31 1.25
N GLY A 146 -9.76 -12.76 0.24
CA GLY A 146 -10.78 -13.80 0.41
C GLY A 146 -12.11 -13.33 1.00
N ARG A 147 -12.25 -12.03 1.31
CA ARG A 147 -13.52 -11.42 1.69
C ARG A 147 -14.11 -10.69 0.48
N ARG A 148 -15.39 -10.87 0.22
CA ARG A 148 -16.13 -10.19 -0.86
C ARG A 148 -17.52 -9.85 -0.34
N CYS A 149 -18.03 -8.71 -0.77
CA CYS A 149 -19.43 -8.38 -0.56
C CYS A 149 -20.29 -9.24 -1.50
N ASN A 150 -20.79 -10.37 -1.01
CA ASN A 150 -21.76 -11.19 -1.73
C ASN A 150 -23.19 -10.68 -1.44
N MET A 151 -23.50 -9.43 -1.85
CA MET A 151 -24.86 -8.87 -1.69
C MET A 151 -25.95 -9.64 -2.45
N TYR A 152 -25.59 -10.52 -3.40
CA TYR A 152 -26.54 -11.20 -4.29
C TYR A 152 -27.10 -12.53 -3.76
N ASN A 153 -26.57 -13.11 -2.68
CA ASN A 153 -27.05 -14.42 -2.19
C ASN A 153 -28.11 -14.34 -1.09
N GLU A 154 -28.24 -13.20 -0.38
CA GLU A 154 -29.21 -13.07 0.72
C GLU A 154 -30.55 -12.45 0.30
N LEU A 155 -30.63 -11.83 -0.89
CA LEU A 155 -31.85 -11.19 -1.41
C LEU A 155 -32.69 -12.08 -2.33
N CYS A 156 -32.21 -13.27 -2.71
CA CYS A 156 -32.92 -14.23 -3.58
C CYS A 156 -33.34 -15.52 -2.85
N SER A 157 -33.45 -15.51 -1.52
CA SER A 157 -33.97 -16.64 -0.72
C SER A 157 -35.17 -16.24 0.16
N GLN A 158 -35.93 -15.22 -0.26
CA GLN A 158 -37.28 -14.94 0.23
C GLN A 158 -38.27 -14.96 -0.93
#